data_AF-A0A3M8CW36-F1
#
_entry.id   AF-A0A3M8CW36-F1
#
_cell.length_a   1.000
_cell.length_b   1.000
_cell.length_c   1.000
_cell.angle_alpha   90.00
_cell.angle_beta   90.00
_cell.angle_gamma   90.00
#
_symmetry.space_group_name_H-M   'P 1'
#
loop_
_entity.id
_entity.type
_entity.pdbx_description
1 polymer ?
#
loop_
_entity_poly.entity_id
_entity_poly.type
_entity_poly.pdbx_seq_one_letter_code
_entity_poly.pdbx_strand_id
1 'polypeptide(L)' 'AIILTAASLSFLGLGAQAPTPEWGLMISTGRNFFLTSWWYVTFPGLFILVTVMAFNFLGDGLRDYLDPKTRDQ' A
#
# COMPACT_ATOMS: atom_id res chain seq x y z
N ALA A 1 -5.56 3.86 5.91
CA ALA A 1 -4.53 4.28 6.90
C ALA A 1 -3.59 3.15 7.30
N ILE A 2 -4.09 2.02 7.83
CA ILE A 2 -3.28 0.90 8.36
C ILE A 2 -2.26 0.34 7.34
N ILE A 3 -2.64 0.20 6.07
CA ILE A 3 -1.76 -0.31 5.00
C ILE A 3 -0.57 0.63 4.74
N LEU A 4 -0.81 1.95 4.72
CA LEU A 4 0.27 2.93 4.56
C LEU A 4 1.21 2.91 5.77
N THR A 5 0.66 2.81 6.99
CA THR A 5 1.45 2.77 8.22
C THR A 5 2.32 1.52 8.26
N ALA A 6 1.77 0.35 7.95
CA ALA A 6 2.52 -0.92 7.87
C ALA A 6 3.62 -0.87 6.79
N ALA A 7 3.33 -0.32 5.61
CA ALA A 7 4.32 -0.13 4.54
C ALA A 7 5.43 0.85 4.95
N SER A 8 5.09 1.93 5.64
CA SER A 8 6.06 2.92 6.14
C SER A 8 6.97 2.33 7.22
N LEU A 9 6.39 1.54 8.13
CA LEU A 9 7.15 0.84 9.18
C LEU A 9 8.10 -0.21 8.58
N SER A 10 7.61 -0.93 7.55
CA SER A 10 8.41 -1.89 6.79
C SER A 10 9.52 -1.21 5.97
N PHE A 11 9.27 -0.01 5.44
CA PHE A 11 10.29 0.80 4.78
C PHE A 11 11.39 1.26 5.75
N LEU A 12 11.04 1.55 7.00
CA LEU A 12 11.99 1.85 8.08
C LEU A 12 12.74 0.60 8.59
N GLY A 13 12.44 -0.59 8.07
CA GLY A 13 13.08 -1.85 8.49
C GLY A 13 12.52 -2.43 9.79
N LEU A 14 11.41 -1.87 10.29
CA LEU A 14 10.70 -2.32 11.49
C LEU A 14 9.49 -3.22 11.15
N GLY A 15 9.37 -3.62 9.87
CA GLY A 15 8.37 -4.57 9.38
C GLY A 15 8.85 -6.02 9.46
N ALA A 16 8.20 -6.94 8.75
CA ALA A 16 8.61 -8.34 8.78
C ALA A 16 10.04 -8.50 8.24
N GLN A 17 10.88 -9.20 8.99
CA GLN A 17 12.28 -9.43 8.61
C GLN A 17 12.37 -10.45 7.47
N ALA A 18 13.38 -10.32 6.61
CA ALA A 18 13.70 -11.34 5.61
C ALA A 18 13.76 -12.73 6.29
N PRO A 19 13.17 -13.81 5.73
CA PRO A 19 12.96 -14.11 4.32
C PRO A 19 11.55 -13.85 3.77
N THR A 20 10.63 -13.28 4.56
CA THR A 20 9.26 -13.05 4.10
C THR A 20 9.20 -11.88 3.10
N PRO A 21 8.52 -12.05 1.95
CA PRO A 21 8.39 -10.98 0.95
C PRO A 21 7.47 -9.87 1.46
N GLU A 22 8.09 -8.80 1.97
CA GLU A 22 7.41 -7.58 2.44
C GLU A 22 7.64 -6.42 1.47
N TRP A 23 6.56 -5.86 0.91
CA TRP A 23 6.65 -4.83 -0.14
C TRP A 23 7.33 -3.54 0.34
N GLY A 24 7.10 -3.11 1.58
CA GLY A 24 7.75 -1.92 2.14
C GLY A 24 9.25 -2.12 2.38
N LEU A 25 9.66 -3.32 2.78
CA LEU A 25 11.07 -3.67 2.96
C LEU A 25 11.79 -3.74 1.59
N MET A 26 11.14 -4.29 0.55
CA MET A 26 11.69 -4.34 -0.81
C MET A 26 12.01 -2.95 -1.37
N ILE A 27 11.17 -1.94 -1.09
CA ILE A 27 11.43 -0.54 -1.46
C ILE A 27 12.67 0.00 -0.73
N SER A 28 12.83 -0.34 0.57
CA SER A 28 13.96 0.11 1.38
C SER A 28 15.28 -0.50 0.92
N THR A 29 15.31 -1.82 0.68
CA THR A 29 16.49 -2.56 0.19
C THR A 29 16.82 -2.23 -1.26
N GLY A 30 15.81 -2.00 -2.10
CA GLY A 30 15.98 -1.66 -3.51
C GLY A 30 16.62 -0.29 -3.76
N ARG A 31 16.75 0.59 -2.75
CA ARG A 31 17.51 1.85 -2.87
C ARG A 31 18.96 1.65 -3.32
N ASN A 32 19.61 0.59 -2.85
CA ASN A 32 20.99 0.26 -3.24
C ASN A 32 21.09 -0.27 -4.68
N PHE A 33 19.98 -0.79 -5.22
CA PHE A 33 19.89 -1.33 -6.57
C PHE A 33 19.18 -0.38 -7.53
N PHE A 34 18.86 0.85 -7.10
CA PHE A 34 18.03 1.77 -7.87
C PHE A 34 18.63 2.13 -9.24
N LEU A 35 19.96 2.26 -9.30
CA LEU A 35 20.68 2.58 -10.54
C LEU A 35 20.82 1.39 -11.50
N THR A 36 20.65 0.16 -11.02
CA THR A 36 20.86 -1.08 -11.81
C THR A 36 19.55 -1.79 -12.14
N SER A 37 18.58 -1.74 -11.22
CA SER A 37 17.35 -2.52 -11.22
C SER A 37 16.18 -1.69 -10.67
N TRP A 38 15.88 -0.56 -11.32
CA TRP A 38 14.81 0.37 -10.93
C TRP A 38 13.45 -0.32 -10.67
N TRP A 39 13.14 -1.38 -11.43
CA TRP A 39 11.91 -2.17 -11.31
C TRP A 39 11.74 -2.81 -9.92
N TYR A 40 12.83 -3.07 -9.19
CA TYR A 40 12.81 -3.73 -7.88
C TYR A 40 12.09 -2.88 -6.82
N VAL A 41 12.09 -1.55 -7.00
CA VAL A 41 11.40 -0.59 -6.12
C VAL A 41 10.04 -0.21 -6.69
N THR A 42 9.93 -0.10 -8.02
CA THR A 42 8.70 0.38 -8.68
C THR A 42 7.53 -0.58 -8.53
N PHE A 43 7.73 -1.89 -8.73
CA PHE A 43 6.65 -2.87 -8.65
C PHE A 43 6.01 -2.95 -7.24
N PRO A 44 6.77 -3.12 -6.15
CA PRO A 44 6.20 -3.11 -4.81
C PRO A 44 5.49 -1.80 -4.46
N GLY A 45 6.04 -0.65 -4.88
CA GLY A 45 5.41 0.65 -4.69
C GLY A 45 4.07 0.77 -5.40
N LEU A 46 3.99 0.27 -6.64
CA LEU A 46 2.75 0.30 -7.43
C LEU A 46 1.70 -0.66 -6.86
N PHE A 47 2.09 -1.83 -6.37
CA PHE A 47 1.17 -2.75 -5.68
C PHE A 47 0.57 -2.15 -4.41
N ILE A 48 1.39 -1.48 -3.58
CA ILE A 48 0.89 -0.76 -2.40
C ILE A 48 -0.12 0.30 -2.82
N LEU A 49 0.19 1.10 -3.84
CA LEU A 49 -0.68 2.15 -4.36
C LEU A 49 -2.01 1.59 -4.86
N VAL A 50 -2.00 0.55 -5.70
CA VAL A 50 -3.22 -0.10 -6.21
C VAL A 50 -4.04 -0.70 -5.07
N THR A 51 -3.40 -1.36 -4.11
CA THR A 51 -4.07 -1.95 -2.95
C THR A 51 -4.77 -0.87 -2.14
N VAL A 52 -4.08 0.22 -1.84
CA VAL A 52 -4.64 1.36 -1.10
C VAL A 52 -5.80 1.99 -1.86
N MET A 53 -5.67 2.22 -3.17
CA MET A 53 -6.76 2.76 -3.99
C MET A 53 -7.96 1.83 -4.03
N ALA A 54 -7.76 0.52 -4.21
CA ALA A 54 -8.83 -0.46 -4.22
C ALA A 54 -9.59 -0.50 -2.89
N PHE A 55 -8.88 -0.47 -1.76
CA PHE A 55 -9.52 -0.42 -0.44
C PHE A 55 -10.19 0.93 -0.16
N ASN A 56 -9.64 2.05 -0.63
CA ASN A 56 -10.29 3.35 -0.54
C ASN A 56 -11.60 3.35 -1.34
N PHE A 57 -11.57 2.92 -2.61
CA PHE A 57 -12.77 2.86 -3.45
C PHE A 57 -13.80 1.86 -2.96
N LEU A 58 -13.37 0.72 -2.41
CA LEU A 58 -14.29 -0.23 -1.79
C LEU A 58 -14.95 0.38 -0.55
N GLY A 59 -14.18 1.10 0.28
CA GLY A 59 -14.69 1.80 1.45
C GLY A 59 -15.67 2.92 1.08
N ASP A 60 -15.33 3.71 0.07
CA ASP A 60 -16.18 4.78 -0.45
C ASP A 60 -17.44 4.22 -1.12
N GLY A 61 -17.32 3.18 -1.94
CA GLY A 61 -18.47 2.53 -2.57
C GLY A 61 -19.39 1.81 -1.57
N LEU A 62 -18.81 1.19 -0.53
CA LEU A 62 -19.59 0.62 0.57
C LEU A 62 -20.27 1.73 1.38
N ARG A 63 -19.58 2.84 1.63
CA ARG A 63 -20.16 4.01 2.31
C ARG A 63 -21.30 4.61 1.51
N ASP A 64 -21.13 4.80 0.20
CA ASP A 64 -22.17 5.35 -0.68
C ASP A 64 -23.38 4.44 -0.77
N TYR A 65 -23.18 3.11 -0.79
CA TYR A 65 -24.27 2.15 -0.74
C TYR A 65 -24.99 2.13 0.61
N LEU A 66 -24.26 2.36 1.70
CA LEU A 66 -24.80 2.35 3.07
C LEU A 66 -25.30 3.73 3.55
N ASP A 67 -24.98 4.84 2.88
CA ASP A 67 -25.42 6.20 3.24
C ASP A 67 -26.86 6.40 2.73
N PRO A 68 -27.89 6.34 3.61
CA PRO A 68 -29.28 6.38 3.21
C PRO A 68 -29.71 7.85 3.08
N LYS A 69 -29.22 8.57 2.06
CA LYS A 69 -29.50 10.01 1.89
C LYS A 69 -30.57 10.37 0.87
N THR A 70 -31.46 9.44 0.52
CA THR A 70 -32.56 9.73 -0.42
C THR A 70 -33.95 9.35 0.10
N ARG A 71 -34.16 9.24 1.42
CA ARG A 71 -35.51 9.01 1.97
C ARG A 71 -36.20 10.23 2.60
N ASP A 72 -35.54 11.38 2.69
CA ASP A 72 -36.11 12.61 3.30
C ASP A 72 -36.02 13.84 2.37
N GLN A 73 -36.42 13.71 1.11
CA GLN A 73 -36.89 14.84 0.28
C GLN A 73 -38.10 14.42 -0.55
#